data_AF-A0A8J4P798-F1
#
_entry.id   AF-A0A8J4P798-F1
#
_cell.length_a   1.000
_cell.length_b   1.000
_cell.length_c   1.000
_cell.angle_alpha   90.00
_cell.angle_beta   90.00
_cell.angle_gamma   90.00
#
_symmetry.space_group_name_H-M   'P 1'
#
loop_
_entity.id
_entity.type
_entity.pdbx_description
1 polymer ?
#
loop_
_entity_poly.entity_id
_entity_poly.type
_entity_poly.pdbx_seq_one_letter_code
_entity_poly.pdbx_strand_id
1 'polypeptide(L)'
;RAGTVPPGLTEDQLWRAKYIYDSAFHPDTGEKMLLVGRMSAQVPMNMTITGCMLTFYRTTPAVLFWQWVNQSFNAIVNYTNRSGDAPITPSQLGTAYVSATTGAVVTALGLKSLTKHLPAIIGRYVPFAAVAAANCINIPLMRQRELKLGIPVTDENGNRLGESTAAAQKAIFQVVVSRIGMAAPAMAIPPVIMNALEKRAFLKRYPYLNAPLQVGLVGLCLVFATPLCCALFPQKSSMPVSRLEPEVQARIREKDPQLETVYFNKGL
;
A
#
# COMPACT_ATOMS: atom_id res chain seq x y z
N ARG A 1 -4.30 -22.03 24.30
CA ARG A 1 -2.96 -22.58 23.91
C ARG A 1 -2.78 -24.07 24.23
N ALA A 2 -3.67 -24.74 24.97
CA ALA A 2 -3.52 -26.18 25.29
C ALA A 2 -3.92 -27.15 24.17
N GLY A 3 -4.45 -26.68 23.02
CA GLY A 3 -4.82 -27.54 21.88
C GLY A 3 -5.93 -28.55 22.17
N THR A 4 -6.63 -28.42 23.30
CA THR A 4 -7.70 -29.32 23.72
C THR A 4 -8.94 -29.08 22.88
N VAL A 5 -9.22 -30.01 21.97
CA VAL A 5 -10.43 -30.02 21.15
C VAL A 5 -11.59 -30.54 22.01
N PRO A 6 -12.68 -29.78 22.19
CA PRO A 6 -13.86 -30.25 22.91
C PRO A 6 -14.45 -31.49 22.23
N PRO A 7 -14.83 -32.55 22.98
CA PRO A 7 -15.52 -33.69 22.39
C PRO A 7 -16.85 -33.24 21.76
N GLY A 8 -17.05 -33.54 20.48
CA GLY A 8 -18.24 -33.14 19.70
C GLY A 8 -18.08 -31.87 18.84
N LEU A 9 -16.87 -31.29 18.75
CA LEU A 9 -16.60 -30.18 17.83
C LEU A 9 -16.74 -30.64 16.37
N THR A 10 -17.60 -29.97 15.60
CA THR A 10 -17.72 -30.24 14.15
C THR A 10 -16.59 -29.56 13.37
N GLU A 11 -16.31 -30.05 12.16
CA GLU A 11 -15.31 -29.45 11.28
C GLU A 11 -15.65 -27.97 10.97
N ASP A 12 -16.93 -27.65 10.77
CA ASP A 12 -17.38 -26.27 10.55
C ASP A 12 -17.10 -25.34 11.74
N GLN A 13 -17.28 -25.84 12.96
CA GLN A 13 -16.99 -25.08 14.18
C GLN A 13 -15.49 -24.87 14.34
N LEU A 14 -14.67 -25.85 13.97
CA LEU A 14 -13.21 -25.74 13.95
C LEU A 14 -12.76 -24.68 12.93
N TRP A 15 -13.25 -24.74 11.68
CA TRP A 15 -12.96 -23.73 10.67
C TRP A 15 -13.40 -22.35 11.09
N ARG A 16 -14.59 -22.20 11.68
CA ARG A 16 -15.08 -20.92 12.19
C ARG A 16 -14.20 -20.36 13.29
N ALA A 17 -13.80 -21.19 14.26
CA ALA A 17 -12.88 -20.78 15.31
C ALA A 17 -11.51 -20.36 14.74
N LYS A 18 -11.00 -21.10 13.76
CA LYS A 18 -9.77 -20.78 13.03
C LYS A 18 -9.87 -19.43 12.31
N TYR A 19 -10.95 -19.19 11.55
CA TYR A 19 -11.13 -17.90 10.86
C TYR A 19 -11.22 -16.72 11.83
N ILE A 20 -11.92 -16.89 12.98
CA ILE A 20 -11.99 -15.86 14.01
C ILE A 20 -10.60 -15.59 14.60
N TYR A 21 -9.80 -16.63 14.83
CA TYR A 21 -8.45 -16.49 15.35
C TYR A 21 -7.52 -15.84 14.32
N ASP A 22 -7.42 -16.40 13.12
CA ASP A 22 -6.54 -15.91 12.05
C ASP A 22 -6.88 -14.48 11.61
N SER A 23 -8.13 -14.04 11.75
CA SER A 23 -8.53 -12.65 11.47
C SER A 23 -8.22 -11.66 12.60
N ALA A 24 -7.95 -12.14 13.81
CA ALA A 24 -7.79 -11.30 15.00
C ALA A 24 -6.37 -11.29 15.58
N PHE A 25 -5.58 -12.31 15.31
CA PHE A 25 -4.24 -12.51 15.87
C PHE A 25 -3.18 -12.52 14.79
N HIS A 26 -2.02 -11.94 15.11
CA HIS A 26 -0.88 -11.90 14.21
C HIS A 26 -0.38 -13.33 13.95
N PRO A 27 -0.12 -13.73 12.69
CA PRO A 27 0.26 -15.11 12.36
C PRO A 27 1.55 -15.55 13.07
N ASP A 28 2.55 -14.67 13.13
CA ASP A 28 3.86 -15.03 13.71
C ASP A 28 3.95 -14.80 15.24
N THR A 29 3.46 -13.67 15.76
CA THR A 29 3.60 -13.34 17.20
C THR A 29 2.46 -13.90 18.06
N GLY A 30 1.31 -14.21 17.46
CA GLY A 30 0.10 -14.61 18.17
C GLY A 30 -0.50 -13.50 19.04
N GLU A 31 -0.07 -12.24 18.85
CA GLU A 31 -0.64 -11.08 19.55
C GLU A 31 -1.93 -10.62 18.89
N LYS A 32 -2.86 -10.08 19.69
CA LYS A 32 -4.13 -9.55 19.18
C LYS A 32 -3.87 -8.29 18.36
N MET A 33 -4.19 -8.32 17.08
CA MET A 33 -4.04 -7.19 16.17
C MET A 33 -5.06 -6.09 16.51
N LEU A 34 -4.61 -4.83 16.45
CA LEU A 34 -5.51 -3.67 16.52
C LEU A 34 -6.55 -3.79 15.40
N LEU A 35 -7.83 -3.56 15.71
CA LEU A 35 -8.93 -3.74 14.76
C LEU A 35 -8.70 -2.97 13.45
N VAL A 36 -8.22 -1.73 13.58
CA VAL A 36 -7.90 -0.85 12.45
C VAL A 36 -6.62 -1.26 11.71
N GLY A 37 -5.72 -2.02 12.32
CA GLY A 37 -4.50 -2.52 11.70
C GLY A 37 -4.69 -3.82 10.90
N ARG A 38 -5.87 -4.43 10.98
CA ARG A 38 -6.20 -5.65 10.23
C ARG A 38 -6.30 -5.35 8.74
N MET A 39 -5.85 -6.28 7.90
CA MET A 39 -5.98 -6.16 6.44
C MET A 39 -7.44 -5.94 5.99
N SER A 40 -8.41 -6.50 6.71
CA SER A 40 -9.85 -6.29 6.44
C SER A 40 -10.31 -4.85 6.66
N ALA A 41 -9.65 -4.09 7.54
CA ALA A 41 -9.95 -2.68 7.79
C ALA A 41 -9.30 -1.74 6.76
N GLN A 42 -8.33 -2.23 5.97
CA GLN A 42 -7.58 -1.43 5.02
C GLN A 42 -8.46 -0.78 3.96
N VAL A 43 -9.36 -1.54 3.34
CA VAL A 43 -10.24 -1.02 2.28
C VAL A 43 -11.25 0.01 2.84
N PRO A 44 -12.04 -0.30 3.90
CA PRO A 44 -12.99 0.67 4.47
C PRO A 44 -12.34 1.96 4.97
N MET A 45 -11.18 1.85 5.61
CA MET A 45 -10.47 3.02 6.15
C MET A 45 -9.86 3.85 5.02
N ASN A 46 -9.17 3.24 4.05
CA ASN A 46 -8.61 3.98 2.92
C ASN A 46 -9.70 4.65 2.07
N MET A 47 -10.85 3.99 1.90
CA MET A 47 -12.02 4.57 1.23
C MET A 47 -12.52 5.82 1.96
N THR A 48 -12.66 5.75 3.28
CA THR A 48 -13.13 6.87 4.10
C THR A 48 -12.12 8.02 4.12
N ILE A 49 -10.85 7.72 4.39
CA ILE A 49 -9.77 8.72 4.46
C ILE A 49 -9.61 9.40 3.10
N THR A 50 -9.57 8.64 2.00
CA THR A 50 -9.43 9.19 0.65
C THR A 50 -10.64 10.03 0.26
N GLY A 51 -11.86 9.56 0.52
CA GLY A 51 -13.07 10.34 0.23
C GLY A 51 -13.10 11.66 1.02
N CYS A 52 -12.69 11.65 2.28
CA CYS A 52 -12.57 12.86 3.08
C CYS A 52 -11.44 13.78 2.61
N MET A 53 -10.28 13.24 2.21
CA MET A 53 -9.19 14.02 1.61
C MET A 53 -9.65 14.77 0.35
N LEU A 54 -10.42 14.09 -0.51
CA LEU A 54 -10.96 14.67 -1.74
C LEU A 54 -12.11 15.65 -1.48
N THR A 55 -12.86 15.47 -0.39
CA THR A 55 -13.98 16.37 -0.06
C THR A 55 -13.46 17.65 0.58
N PHE A 56 -12.54 17.53 1.55
CA PHE A 56 -12.06 18.62 2.37
C PHE A 56 -10.73 19.21 1.90
N TYR A 57 -10.32 18.97 0.63
CA TYR A 57 -9.05 19.44 0.06
C TYR A 57 -8.88 20.98 0.05
N ARG A 58 -9.98 21.74 0.17
CA ARG A 58 -9.97 23.21 0.01
C ARG A 58 -9.26 23.93 1.14
N THR A 59 -9.38 23.48 2.39
CA THR A 59 -8.79 24.18 3.54
C THR A 59 -7.46 23.56 3.93
N THR A 60 -6.47 24.40 4.26
CA THR A 60 -5.13 23.94 4.60
C THR A 60 -5.10 23.09 5.87
N PRO A 61 -5.82 23.48 6.95
CA PRO A 61 -5.92 22.63 8.14
C PRO A 61 -6.52 21.25 7.84
N ALA A 62 -7.54 21.15 6.96
CA ALA A 62 -8.12 19.86 6.61
C ALA A 62 -7.16 19.00 5.78
N VAL A 63 -6.43 19.59 4.83
CA VAL A 63 -5.39 18.87 4.07
C VAL A 63 -4.33 18.30 5.02
N LEU A 64 -3.84 19.10 5.96
CA LEU A 64 -2.86 18.64 6.96
C LEU A 64 -3.42 17.51 7.83
N PHE A 65 -4.62 17.71 8.37
CA PHE A 65 -5.30 16.72 9.20
C PHE A 65 -5.47 15.39 8.47
N TRP A 66 -6.03 15.40 7.26
CA TRP A 66 -6.31 14.17 6.53
C TRP A 66 -5.04 13.47 6.01
N GLN A 67 -3.98 14.22 5.66
CA GLN A 67 -2.69 13.60 5.35
C GLN A 67 -2.07 12.95 6.58
N TRP A 68 -2.14 13.61 7.74
CA TRP A 68 -1.69 13.04 9.01
C TRP A 68 -2.48 11.78 9.38
N VAL A 69 -3.82 11.78 9.24
CA VAL A 69 -4.65 10.59 9.46
C VAL A 69 -4.26 9.46 8.51
N ASN A 70 -4.04 9.77 7.23
CA ASN A 70 -3.64 8.78 6.23
C ASN A 70 -2.29 8.13 6.57
N GLN A 71 -1.27 8.92 6.92
CA GLN A 71 0.03 8.36 7.30
C GLN A 71 -0.02 7.62 8.64
N SER A 72 -0.82 8.10 9.60
CA SER A 72 -1.03 7.41 10.88
C SER A 72 -1.64 6.03 10.66
N PHE A 73 -2.66 5.94 9.80
CA PHE A 73 -3.28 4.69 9.42
C PHE A 73 -2.27 3.73 8.75
N ASN A 74 -1.50 4.22 7.78
CA ASN A 74 -0.47 3.42 7.11
C ASN A 74 0.61 2.93 8.09
N ALA A 75 1.00 3.74 9.08
CA ALA A 75 1.95 3.33 10.11
C ALA A 75 1.39 2.22 11.02
N ILE A 76 0.10 2.31 11.39
CA ILE A 76 -0.57 1.27 12.19
C ILE A 76 -0.66 -0.04 11.41
N VAL A 77 -1.06 0.02 10.14
CA VAL A 77 -1.12 -1.16 9.26
C VAL A 77 0.27 -1.78 9.11
N ASN A 78 1.30 -0.97 8.85
CA ASN A 78 2.67 -1.45 8.74
C ASN A 78 3.20 -2.07 10.06
N TYR A 79 2.86 -1.49 11.21
CA TYR A 79 3.21 -2.05 12.51
C TYR A 79 2.51 -3.39 12.78
N THR A 80 1.22 -3.46 12.44
CA THR A 80 0.36 -4.62 12.74
C THR A 80 0.61 -5.78 11.79
N ASN A 81 1.11 -5.54 10.58
CA ASN A 81 1.37 -6.57 9.56
C ASN A 81 2.88 -6.81 9.33
N ARG A 82 3.73 -6.47 10.30
CA ARG A 82 5.18 -6.69 10.20
C ARG A 82 5.50 -8.19 10.25
N SER A 83 6.34 -8.69 9.34
CA SER A 83 6.78 -10.09 9.40
C SER A 83 7.56 -10.39 10.69
N GLY A 84 7.29 -11.52 11.32
CA GLY A 84 7.99 -11.98 12.53
C GLY A 84 9.47 -12.29 12.29
N ASP A 85 9.81 -12.80 11.11
CA ASP A 85 11.18 -13.20 10.74
C ASP A 85 12.07 -12.03 10.27
N ALA A 86 11.47 -10.88 9.96
CA ALA A 86 12.17 -9.66 9.53
C ALA A 86 11.56 -8.43 10.22
N PRO A 87 11.71 -8.30 11.55
CA PRO A 87 11.02 -7.26 12.31
C PRO A 87 11.46 -5.87 11.86
N ILE A 88 10.49 -5.06 11.43
CA ILE A 88 10.68 -3.62 11.22
C ILE A 88 10.96 -2.99 12.58
N THR A 89 12.12 -2.35 12.73
CA THR A 89 12.48 -1.70 13.99
C THR A 89 11.54 -0.51 14.25
N PRO A 90 11.10 -0.25 15.49
CA PRO A 90 10.26 0.91 15.79
C PRO A 90 10.84 2.25 15.30
N SER A 91 12.17 2.38 15.31
CA SER A 91 12.86 3.54 14.74
C SER A 91 12.65 3.66 13.23
N GLN A 92 12.73 2.56 12.48
CA GLN A 92 12.49 2.55 11.03
C GLN A 92 11.05 2.93 10.70
N LEU A 93 10.08 2.40 11.45
CA LEU A 93 8.67 2.78 11.30
C LEU A 93 8.46 4.26 11.62
N GLY A 94 9.07 4.77 12.70
CA GLY A 94 9.01 6.18 13.08
C GLY A 94 9.61 7.09 12.02
N THR A 95 10.79 6.75 11.48
CA THR A 95 11.42 7.48 10.38
C THR A 95 10.54 7.45 9.14
N ALA A 96 10.04 6.28 8.73
CA ALA A 96 9.16 6.16 7.57
C ALA A 96 7.90 7.00 7.73
N TYR A 97 7.27 6.98 8.92
CA TYR A 97 6.09 7.78 9.23
C TYR A 97 6.36 9.29 9.19
N VAL A 98 7.41 9.78 9.85
CA VAL A 98 7.75 11.21 9.87
C VAL A 98 8.15 11.68 8.48
N SER A 99 8.97 10.92 7.75
CA SER A 99 9.41 11.28 6.39
C SER A 99 8.24 11.26 5.41
N ALA A 100 7.37 10.25 5.46
CA ALA A 100 6.20 10.17 4.57
C ALA A 100 5.18 11.27 4.89
N THR A 101 4.95 11.58 6.17
CA THR A 101 4.05 12.68 6.58
C THR A 101 4.60 14.02 6.14
N THR A 102 5.89 14.27 6.35
CA THR A 102 6.55 15.51 5.92
C THR A 102 6.49 15.64 4.41
N GLY A 103 6.83 14.58 3.66
CA GLY A 103 6.76 14.56 2.21
C GLY A 103 5.34 14.82 1.69
N ALA A 104 4.34 14.13 2.23
CA ALA A 104 2.94 14.31 1.87
C ALA A 104 2.47 15.75 2.10
N VAL A 105 2.80 16.32 3.26
CA VAL A 105 2.42 17.69 3.63
C VAL A 105 3.13 18.71 2.75
N VAL A 106 4.45 18.59 2.55
CA VAL A 106 5.23 19.50 1.71
C VAL A 106 4.69 19.48 0.27
N THR A 107 4.45 18.31 -0.30
CA THR A 107 3.86 18.18 -1.63
C THR A 107 2.46 18.77 -1.69
N ALA A 108 1.60 18.50 -0.70
CA ALA A 108 0.25 19.02 -0.67
C ALA A 108 0.21 20.55 -0.57
N LEU A 109 0.99 21.15 0.33
CA LEU A 109 1.07 22.59 0.51
C LEU A 109 1.72 23.29 -0.69
N GLY A 110 2.81 22.71 -1.21
CA GLY A 110 3.53 23.22 -2.37
C GLY A 110 2.63 23.26 -3.60
N LEU A 111 2.00 22.13 -3.95
CA LEU A 111 1.07 22.06 -5.08
C LEU A 111 -0.18 22.91 -4.84
N LYS A 112 -0.69 22.98 -3.61
CA LYS A 112 -1.81 23.87 -3.29
C LYS A 112 -1.46 25.33 -3.53
N SER A 113 -0.25 25.76 -3.18
CA SER A 113 0.21 27.13 -3.44
C SER A 113 0.29 27.42 -4.93
N LEU A 114 0.85 26.48 -5.71
CA LEU A 114 0.98 26.60 -7.17
C LEU A 114 -0.37 26.57 -7.89
N THR A 115 -1.34 25.81 -7.37
CA THR A 115 -2.67 25.68 -7.98
C THR A 115 -3.63 26.83 -7.65
N LYS A 116 -3.23 27.81 -6.83
CA LYS A 116 -4.08 28.98 -6.51
C LYS A 116 -4.49 29.79 -7.75
N HIS A 117 -3.63 29.82 -8.77
CA HIS A 117 -3.87 30.56 -10.02
C HIS A 117 -4.41 29.66 -11.14
N LEU A 118 -4.64 28.39 -10.85
CA LEU A 118 -5.08 27.39 -11.82
C LEU A 118 -6.57 27.07 -11.65
N PRO A 119 -7.23 26.48 -12.67
CA PRO A 119 -8.62 26.05 -12.55
C PRO A 119 -8.81 25.11 -11.36
N ALA A 120 -9.95 25.25 -10.66
CA ALA A 120 -10.26 24.50 -9.43
C ALA A 120 -10.18 22.97 -9.56
N ILE A 121 -10.23 22.44 -10.80
CA ILE A 121 -10.06 21.02 -11.10
C ILE A 121 -8.63 20.54 -10.83
N ILE A 122 -7.60 21.37 -11.03
CA ILE A 122 -6.20 21.00 -10.80
C ILE A 122 -5.95 20.84 -9.29
N GLY A 123 -6.55 21.70 -8.47
CA GLY A 123 -6.52 21.59 -7.01
C GLY A 123 -7.08 20.27 -6.47
N ARG A 124 -8.00 19.61 -7.21
CA ARG A 124 -8.57 18.31 -6.80
C ARG A 124 -7.59 17.14 -6.91
N TYR A 125 -6.51 17.29 -7.67
CA TYR A 125 -5.47 16.27 -7.82
C TYR A 125 -4.32 16.42 -6.82
N VAL A 126 -4.30 17.51 -6.03
CA VAL A 126 -3.29 17.72 -4.97
C VAL A 126 -3.23 16.55 -3.98
N PRO A 127 -4.36 16.00 -3.48
CA PRO A 127 -4.33 14.82 -2.61
C PRO A 127 -3.66 13.61 -3.26
N PHE A 128 -3.89 13.37 -4.56
CA PHE A 128 -3.26 12.26 -5.29
C PHE A 128 -1.74 12.42 -5.37
N ALA A 129 -1.26 13.59 -5.76
CA ALA A 129 0.17 13.85 -5.86
C ALA A 129 0.88 13.74 -4.51
N ALA A 130 0.24 14.20 -3.43
CA ALA A 130 0.76 14.05 -2.08
C ALA A 130 0.82 12.58 -1.62
N VAL A 131 -0.19 11.77 -1.94
CA VAL A 131 -0.18 10.32 -1.65
C VAL A 131 0.87 9.60 -2.49
N ALA A 132 1.06 9.97 -3.75
CA ALA A 132 2.11 9.40 -4.60
C ALA A 132 3.50 9.71 -4.03
N ALA A 133 3.76 10.97 -3.65
CA ALA A 133 5.01 11.37 -3.01
C ALA A 133 5.26 10.60 -1.70
N ALA A 134 4.21 10.43 -0.88
CA ALA A 134 4.31 9.65 0.35
C ALA A 134 4.67 8.18 0.08
N ASN A 135 4.07 7.54 -0.94
CA ASN A 135 4.40 6.15 -1.31
C ASN A 135 5.85 6.02 -1.82
N CYS A 136 6.34 7.01 -2.57
CA CYS A 136 7.74 7.06 -3.00
C CYS A 136 8.74 7.17 -1.83
N ILE A 137 8.31 7.67 -0.68
CA ILE A 137 9.16 7.81 0.52
C ILE A 137 8.98 6.61 1.46
N ASN A 138 7.73 6.25 1.77
CA ASN A 138 7.40 5.23 2.76
C ASN A 138 7.92 3.85 2.35
N ILE A 139 7.67 3.42 1.11
CA ILE A 139 7.98 2.04 0.67
C ILE A 139 9.49 1.77 0.70
N PRO A 140 10.36 2.64 0.12
CA PRO A 140 11.80 2.41 0.21
C PRO A 140 12.35 2.48 1.65
N LEU A 141 11.82 3.36 2.51
CA LEU A 141 12.25 3.45 3.90
C LEU A 141 11.86 2.21 4.72
N MET A 142 10.65 1.71 4.53
CA MET A 142 10.17 0.48 5.17
C MET A 142 10.97 -0.73 4.70
N ARG A 143 11.36 -0.76 3.42
CA ARG A 143 12.11 -1.86 2.79
C ARG A 143 13.61 -1.57 2.65
N GLN A 144 14.14 -0.65 3.45
CA GLN A 144 15.55 -0.26 3.39
C GLN A 144 16.50 -1.43 3.70
N ARG A 145 16.05 -2.42 4.47
CA ARG A 145 16.84 -3.62 4.78
C ARG A 145 17.03 -4.48 3.53
N GLU A 146 16.00 -4.63 2.71
CA GLU A 146 16.07 -5.33 1.43
C GLU A 146 16.99 -4.61 0.45
N LEU A 147 17.02 -3.27 0.47
CA LEU A 147 17.96 -2.50 -0.33
C LEU A 147 19.43 -2.69 0.09
N LYS A 148 19.67 -3.04 1.37
CA LYS A 148 21.03 -3.24 1.91
C LYS A 148 21.50 -4.70 1.84
N LEU A 149 20.61 -5.65 2.12
CA LEU A 149 20.94 -7.07 2.23
C LEU A 149 20.51 -7.89 1.01
N GLY A 150 19.62 -7.35 0.17
CA GLY A 150 19.03 -8.04 -0.96
C GLY A 150 17.74 -8.77 -0.61
N ILE A 151 17.09 -9.28 -1.65
CA ILE A 151 15.98 -10.22 -1.56
C ILE A 151 16.35 -11.56 -2.20
N PRO A 152 15.71 -12.66 -1.78
CA PRO A 152 16.00 -13.97 -2.34
C PRO A 152 15.62 -14.04 -3.82
N VAL A 153 16.58 -14.46 -4.65
CA VAL A 153 16.37 -14.83 -6.05
C VAL A 153 16.30 -16.35 -6.17
N THR A 154 15.37 -16.82 -6.99
CA THR A 154 15.04 -18.23 -7.18
C THR A 154 15.06 -18.60 -8.66
N ASP A 155 15.26 -19.88 -8.96
CA ASP A 155 15.02 -20.42 -10.30
C ASP A 155 13.52 -20.67 -10.56
N GLU A 156 13.18 -21.27 -11.70
CA GLU A 156 11.79 -21.66 -12.04
C GLU A 156 11.21 -22.68 -11.07
N ASN A 157 12.06 -23.57 -10.55
CA ASN A 157 11.72 -24.66 -9.64
C ASN A 157 11.58 -24.18 -8.18
N GLY A 158 11.86 -22.91 -7.89
CA GLY A 158 11.78 -22.32 -6.55
C GLY A 158 13.03 -22.53 -5.69
N ASN A 159 14.12 -23.03 -6.26
CA ASN A 159 15.39 -23.17 -5.55
C ASN A 159 16.05 -21.80 -5.35
N ARG A 160 16.45 -21.50 -4.11
CA ARG A 160 17.11 -20.23 -3.76
C ARG A 160 18.55 -20.22 -4.28
N LEU A 161 18.83 -19.24 -5.13
CA LEU A 161 20.13 -19.08 -5.78
C LEU A 161 21.04 -18.10 -5.03
N GLY A 162 20.45 -17.12 -4.34
CA GLY A 162 21.17 -16.13 -3.55
C GLY A 162 20.30 -14.94 -3.16
N GLU A 163 20.93 -13.90 -2.60
CA GLU A 163 20.30 -12.61 -2.31
C GLU A 163 20.77 -11.56 -3.30
N SER A 164 19.86 -10.74 -3.82
CA SER A 164 20.21 -9.65 -4.75
C SER A 164 19.58 -8.32 -4.34
N THR A 165 20.41 -7.28 -4.24
CA THR A 165 20.00 -5.90 -4.00
C THR A 165 19.43 -5.26 -5.27
N ALA A 166 19.93 -5.64 -6.46
CA ALA A 166 19.38 -5.21 -7.75
C ALA A 166 17.94 -5.71 -7.94
N ALA A 167 17.67 -6.96 -7.55
CA ALA A 167 16.32 -7.50 -7.50
C ALA A 167 15.43 -6.71 -6.52
N ALA A 168 15.96 -6.37 -5.34
CA ALA A 168 15.25 -5.57 -4.33
C ALA A 168 14.88 -4.17 -4.83
N GLN A 169 15.81 -3.47 -5.50
CA GLN A 169 15.54 -2.16 -6.10
C GLN A 169 14.43 -2.23 -7.15
N LYS A 170 14.51 -3.22 -8.06
CA LYS A 170 13.48 -3.43 -9.08
C LYS A 170 12.12 -3.78 -8.46
N ALA A 171 12.11 -4.65 -7.45
CA ALA A 171 10.90 -5.01 -6.71
C ALA A 171 10.25 -3.77 -6.07
N ILE A 172 11.02 -3.00 -5.30
CA ILE A 172 10.54 -1.81 -4.60
C ILE A 172 10.00 -0.78 -5.59
N PHE A 173 10.70 -0.52 -6.69
CA PHE A 173 10.23 0.39 -7.73
C PHE A 173 8.89 -0.07 -8.33
N GLN A 174 8.76 -1.35 -8.67
CA GLN A 174 7.50 -1.91 -9.16
C GLN A 174 6.38 -1.82 -8.13
N VAL A 175 6.67 -2.02 -6.84
CA VAL A 175 5.67 -1.86 -5.77
C VAL A 175 5.24 -0.39 -5.65
N VAL A 176 6.15 0.57 -5.70
CA VAL A 176 5.82 2.01 -5.69
C VAL A 176 4.88 2.35 -6.86
N VAL A 177 5.24 1.94 -8.08
CA VAL A 177 4.41 2.18 -9.28
C VAL A 177 3.05 1.51 -9.14
N SER A 178 3.01 0.27 -8.67
CA SER A 178 1.75 -0.46 -8.45
C SER A 178 0.85 0.26 -7.44
N ARG A 179 1.39 0.73 -6.31
CA ARG A 179 0.60 1.46 -5.29
C ARG A 179 0.06 2.78 -5.79
N ILE A 180 0.84 3.53 -6.57
CA ILE A 180 0.38 4.75 -7.24
C ILE A 180 -0.72 4.40 -8.25
N GLY A 181 -0.53 3.34 -9.03
CA GLY A 181 -1.52 2.83 -9.99
C GLY A 181 -2.84 2.44 -9.33
N MET A 182 -2.80 1.75 -8.18
CA MET A 182 -3.98 1.39 -7.39
C MET A 182 -4.74 2.61 -6.88
N ALA A 183 -4.03 3.66 -6.47
CA ALA A 183 -4.64 4.89 -5.95
C ALA A 183 -5.20 5.79 -7.08
N ALA A 184 -4.66 5.71 -8.30
CA ALA A 184 -4.98 6.64 -9.37
C ALA A 184 -6.47 6.64 -9.78
N PRO A 185 -7.15 5.51 -10.05
CA PRO A 185 -8.57 5.51 -10.39
C PRO A 185 -9.43 6.12 -9.28
N ALA A 186 -9.16 5.74 -8.03
CA ALA A 186 -9.90 6.19 -6.87
C ALA A 186 -9.74 7.69 -6.58
N MET A 187 -8.65 8.32 -7.03
CA MET A 187 -8.42 9.75 -6.83
C MET A 187 -8.61 10.60 -8.08
N ALA A 188 -8.68 10.00 -9.28
CA ALA A 188 -8.90 10.73 -10.53
C ALA A 188 -10.36 10.73 -10.98
N ILE A 189 -11.05 9.59 -10.86
CA ILE A 189 -12.41 9.43 -11.36
C ILE A 189 -13.43 10.21 -10.50
N PRO A 190 -13.42 10.12 -9.15
CA PRO A 190 -14.43 10.81 -8.35
C PRO A 190 -14.42 12.33 -8.52
N PRO A 191 -13.27 13.04 -8.58
CA PRO A 191 -13.25 14.48 -8.87
C PRO A 191 -13.94 14.90 -10.17
N VAL A 192 -13.80 14.11 -11.23
CA VAL A 192 -14.42 14.38 -12.54
C VAL A 192 -15.92 14.19 -12.47
N ILE A 193 -16.38 13.07 -11.90
CA ILE A 193 -17.80 12.78 -11.70
C ILE A 193 -18.44 13.84 -10.80
N MET A 194 -17.80 14.16 -9.68
CA MET A 194 -18.28 15.18 -8.75
C MET A 194 -18.34 16.57 -9.41
N ASN A 195 -17.41 16.93 -10.29
CA ASN A 195 -17.47 18.19 -11.03
C ASN A 195 -18.70 18.27 -11.96
N ALA A 196 -19.10 17.15 -12.58
CA ALA A 196 -20.29 17.08 -13.40
C ALA A 196 -21.57 17.10 -12.54
N LEU A 197 -21.55 16.40 -11.40
CA LEU A 197 -22.70 16.26 -10.51
C LEU A 197 -22.98 17.52 -9.68
N GLU A 198 -21.95 18.23 -9.19
CA GLU A 198 -22.08 19.51 -8.47
C GLU A 198 -22.72 20.63 -9.33
N LYS A 199 -22.62 20.52 -10.66
CA LYS A 199 -23.27 21.46 -11.58
C LYS A 199 -24.79 21.24 -11.70
N ARG A 200 -25.30 20.08 -11.27
CA ARG A 200 -26.73 19.74 -11.31
C ARG A 200 -27.49 20.27 -10.09
N ALA A 201 -28.77 20.58 -10.27
CA ALA A 201 -29.63 21.15 -9.21
C ALA A 201 -29.75 20.27 -7.95
N PHE A 202 -29.66 18.94 -8.11
CA PHE A 202 -29.79 17.98 -7.02
C PHE A 202 -28.72 18.14 -5.93
N LEU A 203 -27.44 18.25 -6.30
CA LEU A 203 -26.35 18.43 -5.33
C LEU A 203 -26.21 19.86 -4.82
N LYS A 204 -26.70 20.84 -5.57
CA LYS A 204 -26.89 22.20 -5.03
C LYS A 204 -27.92 22.23 -3.91
N ARG A 205 -28.94 21.36 -3.96
CA ARG A 205 -29.98 21.25 -2.92
C ARG A 205 -29.55 20.43 -1.71
N TYR A 206 -28.67 19.44 -1.88
CA TYR A 206 -28.20 18.57 -0.80
C TYR A 206 -26.65 18.51 -0.73
N PRO A 207 -25.98 19.59 -0.31
CA PRO A 207 -24.51 19.67 -0.29
C PRO A 207 -23.84 18.71 0.70
N TYR A 208 -24.57 18.22 1.72
CA TYR A 208 -24.05 17.24 2.67
C TYR A 208 -23.85 15.85 2.06
N LEU A 209 -24.47 15.55 0.91
CA LEU A 209 -24.28 14.28 0.20
C LEU A 209 -22.94 14.20 -0.54
N ASN A 210 -22.19 15.31 -0.65
CA ASN A 210 -20.89 15.33 -1.33
C ASN A 210 -19.90 14.32 -0.72
N ALA A 211 -19.79 14.28 0.61
CA ALA A 211 -18.88 13.36 1.30
C ALA A 211 -19.28 11.89 1.12
N PRO A 212 -20.53 11.46 1.42
CA PRO A 212 -20.98 10.08 1.18
C PRO A 212 -20.83 9.64 -0.27
N LEU A 213 -21.14 10.51 -1.24
CA LEU A 213 -20.98 10.19 -2.67
C LEU A 213 -19.52 10.03 -3.07
N GLN A 214 -18.63 10.90 -2.60
CA GLN A 214 -17.20 10.75 -2.87
C GLN A 214 -16.65 9.47 -2.25
N VAL A 215 -16.97 9.20 -0.98
CA VAL A 215 -16.57 7.98 -0.28
C VAL A 215 -17.07 6.75 -1.03
N GLY A 216 -18.35 6.74 -1.44
CA GLY A 216 -18.94 5.67 -2.25
C GLY A 216 -18.24 5.45 -3.61
N LEU A 217 -17.98 6.54 -4.36
CA LEU A 217 -17.28 6.48 -5.65
C LEU A 217 -15.84 5.99 -5.51
N VAL A 218 -15.13 6.44 -4.47
CA VAL A 218 -13.79 5.96 -4.13
C VAL A 218 -13.83 4.45 -3.84
N GLY A 219 -14.80 4.00 -3.03
CA GLY A 219 -14.96 2.58 -2.70
C GLY A 219 -15.20 1.73 -3.93
N LEU A 220 -16.11 2.17 -4.80
CA LEU A 220 -16.38 1.50 -6.08
C LEU A 220 -15.12 1.40 -6.94
N CYS A 221 -14.35 2.49 -7.04
CA CYS A 221 -13.10 2.49 -7.80
C CYS A 221 -12.08 1.53 -7.19
N LEU A 222 -11.91 1.51 -5.87
CA LEU A 222 -10.95 0.63 -5.19
C LEU A 222 -11.29 -0.85 -5.36
N VAL A 223 -12.58 -1.21 -5.31
CA VAL A 223 -13.05 -2.60 -5.49
C VAL A 223 -12.58 -3.19 -6.82
N PHE A 224 -12.54 -2.40 -7.90
CA PHE A 224 -12.07 -2.86 -9.21
C PHE A 224 -10.59 -2.57 -9.46
N ALA A 225 -10.08 -1.42 -9.02
CA ALA A 225 -8.71 -1.01 -9.28
C ALA A 225 -7.69 -1.88 -8.55
N THR A 226 -7.95 -2.24 -7.28
CA THR A 226 -7.03 -3.07 -6.50
C THR A 226 -6.77 -4.44 -7.14
N PRO A 227 -7.78 -5.26 -7.46
CA PRO A 227 -7.53 -6.55 -8.12
C PRO A 227 -6.94 -6.39 -9.52
N LEU A 228 -7.36 -5.39 -10.29
CA LEU A 228 -6.79 -5.12 -11.63
C LEU A 228 -5.29 -4.80 -11.55
N CYS A 229 -4.88 -3.93 -10.63
CA CYS A 229 -3.47 -3.60 -10.45
C CYS A 229 -2.67 -4.78 -9.90
N CYS A 230 -3.22 -5.59 -8.99
CA CYS A 230 -2.57 -6.83 -8.56
C CYS A 230 -2.37 -7.82 -9.73
N ALA A 231 -3.32 -7.87 -10.68
CA ALA A 231 -3.18 -8.69 -11.88
C ALA A 231 -2.12 -8.14 -12.85
N LEU A 232 -2.07 -6.82 -13.05
CA LEU A 232 -1.07 -6.16 -13.89
C LEU A 232 0.34 -6.24 -13.31
N PHE A 233 0.46 -6.22 -11.97
CA PHE A 233 1.71 -6.32 -11.25
C PHE A 233 1.75 -7.62 -10.43
N PRO A 234 2.04 -8.78 -11.05
CA PRO A 234 2.01 -10.07 -10.36
C PRO A 234 3.04 -10.12 -9.23
N GLN A 235 2.78 -10.93 -8.19
CA GLN A 235 3.63 -11.01 -7.00
C GLN A 235 5.05 -11.56 -7.31
N LYS A 236 5.19 -12.48 -8.26
CA LYS A 236 6.48 -13.01 -8.73
C LYS A 236 6.93 -12.20 -9.97
N SER A 237 8.16 -11.68 -9.94
CA SER A 237 8.79 -11.03 -11.09
C SER A 237 9.97 -11.86 -11.58
N SER A 238 10.33 -11.70 -12.85
CA SER A 238 11.59 -12.20 -13.39
C SER A 238 12.58 -11.07 -13.71
N MET A 239 13.86 -11.42 -13.76
CA MET A 239 14.93 -10.58 -14.32
C MET A 239 16.06 -11.43 -14.89
N PRO A 240 16.77 -10.93 -15.92
CA PRO A 240 17.92 -11.64 -16.47
C PRO A 240 19.08 -11.65 -15.48
N VAL A 241 19.84 -12.75 -15.44
CA VAL A 241 21.01 -12.93 -14.59
C VAL A 241 22.05 -11.82 -14.83
N SER A 242 22.18 -11.33 -16.06
CA SER A 242 23.09 -10.25 -16.43
C SER A 242 22.86 -8.92 -15.69
N ARG A 243 21.67 -8.71 -15.11
CA ARG A 243 21.33 -7.52 -14.31
C ARG A 243 21.53 -7.70 -12.81
N LEU A 244 21.98 -8.88 -12.37
CA LEU A 244 22.34 -9.14 -10.98
C LEU A 244 23.77 -8.67 -10.69
N GLU A 245 24.15 -8.65 -9.42
CA GLU A 245 25.50 -8.35 -8.97
C GLU A 245 26.50 -9.40 -9.48
N PRO A 246 27.74 -9.02 -9.84
CA PRO A 246 28.75 -9.96 -10.36
C PRO A 246 28.98 -11.18 -9.45
N GLU A 247 28.95 -10.99 -8.13
CA GLU A 247 29.10 -12.06 -7.14
C GLU A 247 27.94 -13.08 -7.20
N VAL A 248 26.72 -12.59 -7.38
CA VAL A 248 25.52 -13.43 -7.49
C VAL A 248 25.50 -14.13 -8.85
N GLN A 249 25.93 -13.45 -9.92
CA GLN A 249 26.09 -14.04 -11.24
C GLN A 249 27.10 -15.18 -11.23
N ALA A 250 28.25 -15.01 -10.58
CA ALA A 250 29.27 -16.05 -10.48
C ALA A 250 28.71 -17.30 -9.78
N ARG A 251 28.03 -17.13 -8.64
CA ARG A 251 27.38 -18.24 -7.91
C ARG A 251 26.30 -18.95 -8.71
N ILE A 252 25.52 -18.21 -9.51
CA ILE A 252 24.51 -18.80 -10.38
C ILE A 252 25.19 -19.61 -11.48
N ARG A 253 26.21 -19.04 -12.15
CA ARG A 253 26.94 -19.71 -13.23
C ARG A 253 27.71 -20.95 -12.77
N GLU A 254 28.16 -20.99 -11.52
CA GLU A 254 28.76 -22.19 -10.91
C GLU A 254 27.76 -23.34 -10.74
N LYS A 255 26.49 -23.03 -10.44
CA LYS A 255 25.43 -24.04 -10.25
C LYS A 255 24.74 -24.43 -11.55
N ASP A 256 24.45 -23.44 -12.38
CA ASP A 256 23.78 -23.61 -13.67
C ASP A 256 24.30 -22.55 -14.66
N PRO A 257 25.25 -22.92 -15.54
CA PRO A 257 25.82 -22.03 -16.53
C PRO A 257 24.81 -21.54 -17.59
N GLN A 258 23.70 -22.25 -17.76
CA GLN A 258 22.68 -21.95 -18.78
C GLN A 258 21.51 -21.12 -18.24
N LEU A 259 21.46 -20.87 -16.92
CA LEU A 259 20.36 -20.11 -16.35
C LEU A 259 20.43 -18.63 -16.77
N GLU A 260 19.50 -18.21 -17.63
CA GLU A 260 19.45 -16.84 -18.12
C GLU A 260 18.55 -15.92 -17.28
N THR A 261 17.55 -16.49 -16.61
CA THR A 261 16.50 -15.74 -15.90
C THR A 261 16.31 -16.23 -14.47
N VAL A 262 16.20 -15.29 -13.53
CA VAL A 262 15.85 -15.56 -12.14
C VAL A 262 14.53 -14.91 -11.77
N TYR A 263 13.91 -15.42 -10.72
CA TYR A 263 12.64 -14.97 -10.20
C TYR A 263 12.73 -14.51 -8.76
N PHE A 264 11.99 -13.46 -8.41
CA PHE A 264 11.93 -12.91 -7.05
C PHE A 264 10.51 -12.48 -6.68
N ASN A 265 10.22 -12.51 -5.38
CA ASN A 265 8.93 -12.04 -4.86
C ASN A 265 8.99 -10.53 -4.65
N LYS A 266 8.04 -9.80 -5.23
CA LYS A 266 7.94 -8.34 -5.11
C LYS A 266 7.44 -7.90 -3.75
N GLY A 267 6.64 -8.72 -3.05
CA GLY A 267 5.98 -8.37 -1.79
C GLY A 267 5.01 -7.20 -1.95
N LEU A 268 3.92 -7.39 -2.71
CA LEU A 268 2.86 -6.39 -2.95
C LEU A 268 2.07 -6.06 -1.67
#